data_AF-A0A374UQF7-F1
#
_entry.id   AF-A0A374UQF7-F1
#
_cell.length_a   1.000
_cell.length_b   1.000
_cell.length_c   1.000
_cell.angle_alpha   90.00
_cell.angle_beta   90.00
_cell.angle_gamma   90.00
#
_symmetry.space_group_name_H-M   'P 1'
#
loop_
_entity.id
_entity.type
_entity.pdbx_description
1 polymer ?
#
loop_
_entity_poly.entity_id
_entity_poly.type
_entity_poly.pdbx_seq_one_letter_code
_entity_poly.pdbx_strand_id
1 'polypeptide(L)'
;MFFERIHNIFNWGDKLTRYNGETITYDEIGNPLSYRDGMEMTWLNGRKLTTLQSGNDSISYKYDSNGVITSKTVNGVEYTYEYLNGHLMHETRGEKVFDYCYDANGQLYAVSYKANSSTDAVTYYYF
;
A
#
# COMPACT_ATOMS: atom_id res chain seq x y z
N MET A 1 -4.53 -4.62 -31.54
CA MET A 1 -4.83 -4.94 -30.13
C MET A 1 -6.16 -5.68 -30.11
N PHE A 2 -6.20 -6.90 -29.61
CA PHE A 2 -7.36 -7.78 -29.69
C PHE A 2 -7.88 -8.06 -28.28
N PHE A 3 -9.16 -7.77 -28.04
CA PHE A 3 -9.85 -8.08 -26.78
C PHE A 3 -10.84 -9.21 -27.07
N GLU A 4 -10.74 -10.32 -26.36
CA GLU A 4 -11.76 -11.37 -26.40
C GLU A 4 -12.63 -11.29 -25.14
N ARG A 5 -13.90 -10.90 -25.32
CA ARG A 5 -14.93 -10.97 -24.28
C ARG A 5 -15.49 -12.40 -24.30
N ILE A 6 -15.05 -13.26 -23.39
CA ILE A 6 -15.70 -14.57 -23.20
C ILE A 6 -16.95 -14.33 -22.34
N HIS A 7 -18.12 -14.34 -22.98
CA HIS A 7 -19.41 -14.35 -22.30
C HIS A 7 -19.64 -15.75 -21.69
N ASN A 8 -19.21 -15.95 -20.45
CA ASN A 8 -19.61 -17.09 -19.64
C ASN A 8 -20.45 -16.60 -18.46
N ILE A 9 -21.63 -17.20 -18.28
CA ILE A 9 -22.80 -16.66 -17.58
C ILE A 9 -22.69 -16.72 -16.04
N PHE A 10 -21.45 -16.77 -15.53
CA PHE A 10 -21.07 -16.66 -14.11
C PHE A 10 -20.07 -15.52 -13.85
N ASN A 11 -19.64 -14.80 -14.90
CA ASN A 11 -18.75 -13.66 -14.81
C ASN A 11 -19.54 -12.36 -15.03
N TRP A 12 -19.36 -11.38 -14.14
CA TRP A 12 -19.82 -10.01 -14.40
C TRP A 12 -19.32 -9.56 -15.77
N GLY A 13 -20.20 -8.97 -16.59
CA GLY A 13 -19.91 -8.67 -18.01
C GLY A 13 -18.74 -7.72 -18.26
N ASP A 14 -18.23 -7.07 -17.21
CA ASP A 14 -17.09 -6.16 -17.22
C ASP A 14 -15.83 -6.74 -16.55
N LYS A 15 -15.84 -8.03 -16.18
CA LYS A 15 -14.67 -8.71 -15.60
C LYS A 15 -13.64 -9.01 -16.68
N LEU A 16 -12.48 -8.34 -16.62
CA LEU A 16 -11.39 -8.53 -17.56
C LEU A 16 -10.59 -9.80 -17.21
N THR A 17 -10.76 -10.88 -17.97
CA THR A 17 -10.08 -12.16 -17.67
C THR A 17 -8.83 -12.43 -18.51
N ARG A 18 -8.52 -11.58 -19.50
CA ARG A 18 -7.36 -11.75 -20.38
C ARG A 18 -6.90 -10.40 -20.95
N TYR A 19 -5.60 -10.20 -21.10
CA TYR A 19 -5.02 -9.01 -21.72
C TYR A 19 -3.69 -9.37 -22.39
N ASN A 20 -3.51 -9.01 -23.67
CA ASN A 20 -2.30 -9.32 -24.44
C ASN A 20 -1.86 -10.81 -24.39
N GLY A 21 -2.82 -11.73 -24.28
CA GLY A 21 -2.53 -13.17 -24.17
C GLY A 21 -2.33 -13.67 -22.74
N GLU A 22 -2.07 -12.79 -21.78
CA GLU A 22 -1.95 -13.10 -20.35
C GLU A 22 -3.31 -13.32 -19.71
N THR A 23 -3.39 -14.30 -18.81
CA THR A 23 -4.61 -14.61 -18.06
C THR A 23 -4.66 -13.77 -16.80
N ILE A 24 -5.81 -13.14 -16.56
CA ILE A 24 -6.10 -12.39 -15.35
C ILE A 24 -7.05 -13.23 -14.50
N THR A 25 -6.65 -13.47 -13.26
CA THR A 25 -7.41 -14.29 -12.32
C THR A 25 -7.87 -13.46 -11.14
N TYR A 26 -8.92 -13.91 -10.47
CA TYR A 26 -9.53 -13.21 -9.35
C TYR A 26 -9.97 -14.20 -8.27
N ASP A 27 -10.03 -13.74 -7.03
CA ASP A 27 -10.72 -14.46 -5.96
C ASP A 27 -12.25 -14.41 -6.13
N GLU A 28 -12.97 -15.01 -5.17
CA GLU A 28 -14.44 -15.14 -5.18
C GLU A 28 -15.17 -13.78 -5.11
N ILE A 29 -14.52 -12.74 -4.56
CA ILE A 29 -15.13 -11.40 -4.41
C ILE A 29 -14.59 -10.40 -5.44
N GLY A 30 -13.79 -10.87 -6.40
CA GLY A 30 -13.32 -10.10 -7.53
C GLY A 30 -12.03 -9.32 -7.31
N ASN A 31 -11.24 -9.64 -6.27
CA ASN A 31 -9.89 -9.08 -6.18
C ASN A 31 -8.95 -9.82 -7.13
N PRO A 32 -8.08 -9.13 -7.88
CA PRO A 32 -7.13 -9.78 -8.78
C PRO A 32 -6.11 -10.61 -8.00
N LEU A 33 -5.85 -11.85 -8.45
CA LEU A 33 -4.78 -12.71 -7.92
C LEU A 33 -3.57 -12.66 -8.85
N SER A 34 -3.81 -12.79 -10.16
CA SER A 34 -2.87 -12.47 -11.22
C SER A 34 -3.43 -11.31 -12.06
N TYR A 35 -2.58 -10.37 -12.44
CA TYR A 35 -2.94 -9.22 -13.26
C TYR A 35 -1.87 -8.96 -14.34
N ARG A 36 -2.09 -7.92 -15.14
CA ARG A 36 -1.25 -7.54 -16.29
C ARG A 36 0.24 -7.49 -15.94
N ASP A 37 1.08 -7.78 -16.93
CA ASP A 37 2.54 -7.66 -16.86
C ASP A 37 3.14 -8.59 -15.78
N GLY A 38 2.48 -9.74 -15.54
CA GLY A 38 2.90 -10.74 -14.56
C GLY A 38 2.75 -10.32 -13.09
N MET A 39 1.84 -9.40 -12.80
CA MET A 39 1.57 -8.97 -11.42
C MET A 39 0.86 -10.06 -10.63
N GLU A 40 1.30 -10.32 -9.40
CA GLU A 40 0.68 -11.29 -8.49
C GLU A 40 0.32 -10.62 -7.16
N MET A 41 -0.86 -10.92 -6.62
CA MET A 41 -1.44 -10.22 -5.48
C MET A 41 -2.06 -11.20 -4.47
N THR A 42 -1.91 -10.90 -3.19
CA THR A 42 -2.60 -11.62 -2.11
C THR A 42 -3.42 -10.66 -1.26
N TRP A 43 -4.51 -11.18 -0.68
CA TRP A 43 -5.49 -10.38 0.03
C TRP A 43 -5.85 -11.01 1.38
N LEU A 44 -6.16 -10.16 2.35
CA LEU A 44 -6.60 -10.53 3.68
C LEU A 44 -7.95 -9.86 3.99
N ASN A 45 -8.82 -10.57 4.70
CA ASN A 45 -10.10 -10.04 5.19
C ASN A 45 -10.92 -9.36 4.08
N GLY A 46 -10.98 -10.02 2.91
CA GLY A 46 -11.65 -9.50 1.72
C GLY A 46 -10.75 -8.55 0.94
N ARG A 47 -10.72 -7.26 1.27
CA ARG A 47 -10.15 -6.22 0.38
C ARG A 47 -8.82 -5.62 0.83
N LYS A 48 -8.15 -6.20 1.84
CA LYS A 48 -6.85 -5.70 2.30
C LYS A 48 -5.73 -6.37 1.51
N LEU A 49 -5.07 -5.63 0.62
CA LEU A 49 -3.93 -6.13 -0.15
C LEU A 49 -2.75 -6.44 0.79
N THR A 50 -2.30 -7.69 0.86
CA THR A 50 -1.17 -8.07 1.72
C THR A 50 0.15 -8.12 0.98
N THR A 51 0.16 -8.56 -0.28
CA THR A 51 1.36 -8.57 -1.11
C THR A 51 1.04 -8.17 -2.54
N LEU A 52 1.98 -7.50 -3.20
CA LEU A 52 2.02 -7.27 -4.63
C LEU A 52 3.44 -7.60 -5.12
N GLN A 53 3.55 -8.49 -6.09
CA GLN A 53 4.77 -8.76 -6.85
C GLN A 53 4.58 -8.25 -8.28
N SER A 54 5.59 -7.56 -8.82
CA SER A 54 5.59 -7.07 -10.21
C SER A 54 7.02 -7.16 -10.76
N GLY A 55 7.31 -8.19 -11.56
CA GLY A 55 8.67 -8.47 -12.00
C GLY A 55 9.59 -8.72 -10.81
N ASN A 56 10.60 -7.86 -10.61
CA ASN A 56 11.51 -7.94 -9.45
C ASN A 56 11.05 -7.09 -8.26
N ASP A 57 10.05 -6.24 -8.44
CA ASP A 57 9.55 -5.35 -7.39
C ASP A 57 8.51 -6.06 -6.53
N SER A 58 8.60 -5.83 -5.22
CA SER A 58 7.69 -6.40 -4.23
C SER A 58 7.24 -5.34 -3.23
N ILE A 59 5.96 -5.40 -2.88
CA ILE A 59 5.38 -4.60 -1.80
C ILE A 59 4.58 -5.52 -0.89
N SER A 60 4.74 -5.38 0.42
CA SER A 60 3.85 -6.01 1.41
C SER A 60 3.32 -5.00 2.40
N TYR A 61 2.14 -5.28 2.96
CA TYR A 61 1.45 -4.41 3.92
C TYR A 61 1.04 -5.18 5.16
N LYS A 62 1.13 -4.51 6.32
CA LYS A 62 0.55 -4.95 7.58
C LYS A 62 -0.53 -3.97 8.01
N TYR A 63 -1.53 -4.48 8.70
CA TYR A 63 -2.70 -3.72 9.13
C TYR A 63 -2.95 -3.93 10.62
N ASP A 64 -3.51 -2.93 11.29
CA ASP A 64 -4.10 -3.10 12.61
C ASP A 64 -5.49 -3.78 12.52
N SER A 65 -6.11 -3.98 13.68
CA SER A 65 -7.45 -4.57 13.82
C SER A 65 -8.56 -3.73 13.17
N ASN A 66 -8.37 -2.41 13.09
CA ASN A 66 -9.29 -1.49 12.40
C ASN A 66 -9.08 -1.46 10.89
N GLY A 67 -7.99 -2.05 10.39
CA GLY A 67 -7.63 -2.03 8.97
C GLY A 67 -6.82 -0.82 8.52
N VAL A 68 -6.25 -0.08 9.45
CA VAL A 68 -5.25 0.97 9.16
C VAL A 68 -3.91 0.30 8.89
N ILE A 69 -3.18 0.76 7.88
CA ILE A 69 -1.84 0.24 7.55
C ILE A 69 -0.87 0.62 8.67
N THR A 70 -0.18 -0.36 9.25
CA THR A 70 0.83 -0.13 10.30
C THR A 70 2.26 -0.28 9.80
N SER A 71 2.46 -1.03 8.73
CA SER A 71 3.74 -1.03 8.01
C SER A 71 3.58 -1.38 6.54
N LYS A 72 4.55 -0.97 5.74
CA LYS A 72 4.77 -1.51 4.40
C LYS A 72 6.24 -1.88 4.21
N THR A 73 6.51 -2.88 3.39
CA THR A 73 7.86 -3.20 2.96
C THR A 73 7.92 -3.08 1.46
N VAL A 74 8.87 -2.29 0.94
CA VAL A 74 9.09 -2.13 -0.50
C VAL A 74 10.50 -2.63 -0.82
N ASN A 75 10.61 -3.69 -1.62
CA ASN A 75 11.90 -4.27 -2.00
C ASN A 75 12.84 -4.53 -0.80
N GLY A 76 12.26 -5.05 0.29
CA GLY A 76 12.99 -5.33 1.55
C GLY A 76 13.18 -4.14 2.50
N VAL A 77 12.87 -2.90 2.08
CA VAL A 77 12.93 -1.72 2.96
C VAL A 77 11.60 -1.54 3.69
N GLU A 78 11.60 -1.67 5.02
CA GLU A 78 10.41 -1.47 5.86
C GLU A 78 10.16 0.00 6.18
N TYR A 79 8.88 0.33 6.22
CA TYR A 79 8.31 1.61 6.63
C TYR A 79 7.26 1.31 7.68
N THR A 80 7.33 1.95 8.85
CA THR A 80 6.31 1.80 9.91
C THR A 80 5.52 3.09 10.08
N TYR A 81 4.29 2.96 10.57
CA TYR A 81 3.35 4.06 10.73
C TYR A 81 2.65 3.96 12.09
N GLU A 82 2.63 5.07 12.83
CA GLU A 82 1.88 5.18 14.08
C GLU A 82 0.90 6.35 13.98
N TYR A 83 -0.34 6.09 14.36
CA TYR A 83 -1.43 7.05 14.23
C TYR A 83 -2.03 7.39 15.58
N LEU A 84 -2.49 8.63 15.72
CA LEU A 84 -3.31 9.08 16.83
C LEU A 84 -4.52 9.83 16.29
N ASN A 85 -5.72 9.40 16.64
CA ASN A 85 -6.99 10.00 16.18
C ASN A 85 -7.07 10.19 14.65
N GLY A 86 -6.52 9.25 13.88
CA GLY A 86 -6.50 9.30 12.42
C GLY A 86 -5.38 10.14 11.80
N HIS A 87 -4.58 10.83 12.61
CA HIS A 87 -3.39 11.56 12.14
C HIS A 87 -2.15 10.67 12.23
N LEU A 88 -1.32 10.67 11.19
CA LEU A 88 -0.03 9.99 11.19
C LEU A 88 0.90 10.80 12.09
N MET A 89 1.36 10.22 13.20
CA MET A 89 2.23 10.90 14.17
C MET A 89 3.70 10.58 13.96
N HIS A 90 3.99 9.33 13.58
CA HIS A 90 5.34 8.82 13.45
C HIS A 90 5.46 7.91 12.23
N GLU A 91 6.52 8.10 11.44
CA GLU A 91 6.89 7.21 10.33
C GLU A 91 8.37 6.85 10.40
N THR A 92 8.70 5.58 10.15
CA THR A 92 10.06 5.17 9.82
C THR A 92 10.17 4.82 8.33
N ARG A 93 11.35 5.06 7.74
CA ARG A 93 11.69 4.66 6.36
C ARG A 93 13.10 4.07 6.35
N GLY A 94 13.22 2.79 6.70
CA GLY A 94 14.50 2.24 7.14
C GLY A 94 15.00 2.97 8.39
N GLU A 95 16.20 3.55 8.33
CA GLU A 95 16.79 4.28 9.46
C GLU A 95 16.24 5.70 9.65
N LYS A 96 15.54 6.23 8.64
CA LYS A 96 14.99 7.60 8.69
C LYS A 96 13.74 7.63 9.53
N VAL A 97 13.61 8.65 10.37
CA VAL A 97 12.47 8.87 11.27
C VAL A 97 11.82 10.21 10.96
N PHE A 98 10.49 10.24 10.97
CA PHE A 98 9.66 11.41 10.76
C PHE A 98 8.63 11.50 11.88
N ASP A 99 8.60 12.62 12.60
CA ASP A 99 7.53 12.96 13.53
C ASP A 99 6.70 14.11 12.97
N TYR A 100 5.37 13.94 12.99
CA TYR A 100 4.41 14.87 12.41
C TYR A 100 3.65 15.59 13.51
N CYS A 101 3.67 16.92 13.48
CA CYS A 101 3.04 17.76 14.48
C CYS A 101 1.84 18.50 13.90
N TYR A 102 0.70 18.36 14.56
CA TYR A 102 -0.58 18.98 14.19
C TYR A 102 -1.03 19.98 15.24
N ASP A 103 -1.70 21.04 14.80
CA ASP A 103 -2.30 22.02 15.70
C ASP A 103 -3.65 21.50 16.25
N ALA A 104 -4.33 22.32 17.07
CA ALA A 104 -5.62 21.96 17.66
C ALA A 104 -6.75 21.76 16.63
N ASN A 105 -6.59 22.26 15.41
CA ASN A 105 -7.54 22.08 14.32
C ASN A 105 -7.21 20.85 13.44
N GLY A 106 -6.14 20.11 13.77
CA GLY A 106 -5.67 18.97 12.99
C GLY A 106 -4.87 19.38 11.75
N GLN A 107 -4.41 20.63 11.67
CA GLN A 107 -3.56 21.09 10.57
C GLN A 107 -2.08 20.80 10.87
N LEU A 108 -1.39 20.16 9.92
CA LEU A 108 0.04 19.89 10.02
C LEU A 108 0.80 21.22 10.05
N TYR A 109 1.57 21.47 11.12
CA TYR A 109 2.37 22.70 11.25
C TYR A 109 3.87 22.41 11.36
N ALA A 110 4.30 21.18 11.63
CA ALA A 110 5.71 20.83 11.59
C ALA A 110 5.96 19.36 11.26
N VAL A 111 7.13 19.10 10.67
CA VAL A 111 7.70 17.75 10.52
C VAL A 111 9.12 17.77 11.05
N SER A 112 9.40 16.90 12.02
CA SER A 112 10.76 16.64 12.52
C SER A 112 11.34 15.44 11.79
N TYR A 113 12.54 15.58 11.24
CA TYR A 113 13.23 14.55 10.47
C TYR A 113 14.56 14.18 11.10
N LYS A 114 14.81 12.89 11.28
CA LYS A 114 16.10 12.34 11.73
C LYS A 114 16.60 11.33 10.69
N ALA A 115 17.83 11.49 10.20
CA ALA A 115 18.35 10.63 9.14
C ALA A 115 18.69 9.21 9.62
N ASN A 116 19.19 9.09 10.84
CA ASN A 116 19.43 7.84 11.56
C ASN A 116 19.55 8.12 13.07
N SER A 117 19.76 7.08 13.90
CA SER A 117 19.83 7.22 15.35
C SER A 117 20.92 8.18 15.86
N SER A 118 21.96 8.44 15.06
CA SER A 118 23.15 9.20 15.43
C SER A 118 23.14 10.66 14.94
N THR A 119 22.17 11.07 14.13
CA THR A 119 22.02 12.45 13.66
C THR A 119 21.07 13.24 14.53
N ASP A 120 21.30 14.54 14.71
CA ASP A 120 20.27 15.41 15.28
C ASP A 120 19.08 15.54 14.33
N ALA A 121 17.91 15.81 14.91
CA ALA A 121 16.70 16.03 14.13
C ALA A 121 16.67 17.46 13.56
N VAL A 122 16.14 17.60 12.35
CA VAL A 122 15.84 18.88 11.70
C VAL A 122 14.33 19.04 11.63
N THR A 123 13.80 20.16 12.14
CA THR A 123 12.37 20.44 12.12
C THR A 123 12.02 21.48 11.08
N TYR A 124 11.07 21.15 10.22
CA TYR A 124 10.51 22.03 9.20
C TYR A 124 9.13 22.50 9.66
N TYR A 125 8.92 23.81 9.72
CA TYR A 125 7.66 24.43 10.12
C TYR A 125 6.87 24.91 8.90
N TYR A 126 5.56 24.75 8.96
CA TYR A 126 4.59 25.19 7.97
C TYR A 126 3.68 26.23 8.64
N PHE A 127 3.57 27.41 8.02
CA PHE A 127 2.77 28.54 8.51
C PHE A 127 1.66 28.87 7.51
#